data_AF-A0A0D8BPN2-F1
#
_entry.id   AF-A0A0D8BPN2-F1
#
_cell.length_a   1.000
_cell.length_b   1.000
_cell.length_c   1.000
_cell.angle_alpha   90.00
_cell.angle_beta   90.00
_cell.angle_gamma   90.00
#
_symmetry.space_group_name_H-M   'P 1'
#
loop_
_entity.id
_entity.type
_entity.pdbx_description
1 polymer ?
#
loop_
_entity_poly.entity_id
_entity_poly.type
_entity_poly.pdbx_seq_one_letter_code
_entity_poly.pdbx_strand_id
1 'polypeptide(L)'
;MGASRAWAVKPLSVRPGICSRLRPSWFMQNFTGTHAHARSIRDEGIIRPVVHRRLSYRQMRDRLTAEVPVEFAAMLADLDRAIAGGAEDRVTDTVHRLTGRPPRAFRALLEREMRSSR
;
A
#
# COMPACT_ATOMS: atom_id res chain seq x y z
N MET A 1 7.67 32.58 11.14
CA MET A 1 8.20 31.59 10.17
C MET A 1 7.67 30.21 10.56
N GLY A 2 6.52 29.82 10.01
CA GLY A 2 5.87 28.54 10.32
C GLY A 2 5.20 28.06 9.05
N ALA A 3 5.94 27.29 8.24
CA ALA A 3 5.39 26.69 7.04
C ALA A 3 4.52 25.50 7.45
N SER A 4 3.26 25.79 7.76
CA SER A 4 2.16 24.82 7.77
C SER A 4 2.05 24.22 6.37
N ARG A 5 2.81 23.15 6.09
CA ARG A 5 2.61 22.34 4.89
C ARG A 5 1.36 21.50 5.14
N ALA A 6 0.22 22.08 4.76
CA ALA A 6 -1.04 21.38 4.64
C ALA A 6 -0.82 20.18 3.70
N TRP A 7 -0.90 18.97 4.24
CA TRP A 7 -0.91 17.75 3.46
C TRP A 7 -2.28 17.67 2.78
N ALA A 8 -2.42 18.42 1.68
CA ALA A 8 -3.50 18.23 0.74
C ALA A 8 -3.26 16.87 0.06
N VAL A 9 -3.67 15.80 0.74
CA VAL A 9 -4.04 14.56 0.07
C VAL A 9 -5.24 14.93 -0.80
N LYS A 10 -4.97 15.41 -2.03
CA LYS A 10 -5.99 15.40 -3.07
C LYS A 10 -6.55 13.99 -3.05
N PRO A 11 -7.88 13.79 -2.99
CA PRO A 11 -8.46 12.47 -2.98
C PRO A 11 -7.85 11.74 -4.17
N LEU A 12 -7.05 10.71 -3.89
CA LEU A 12 -6.66 9.74 -4.89
C LEU A 12 -7.99 9.25 -5.43
N SER A 13 -8.34 9.69 -6.64
CA SER A 13 -9.44 9.10 -7.38
C SER A 13 -9.02 7.66 -7.59
N VAL A 14 -9.42 6.78 -6.68
CA VAL A 14 -9.12 5.34 -6.72
C VAL A 14 -9.95 4.81 -7.87
N ARG A 15 -9.42 4.92 -9.08
CA ARG A 15 -9.97 4.26 -10.25
C ARG A 15 -9.61 2.78 -10.14
N PRO A 16 -10.59 1.86 -10.18
CA PRO A 16 -10.31 0.44 -10.03
C PRO A 16 -9.31 -0.03 -11.09
N GLY A 17 -8.19 -0.62 -10.64
CA GLY A 17 -7.13 -1.08 -11.53
C GLY A 17 -5.90 -1.65 -10.81
N ILE A 18 -5.26 -2.64 -11.46
CA ILE A 18 -4.08 -3.35 -10.97
C ILE A 18 -2.87 -2.39 -10.90
N CYS A 19 -2.19 -2.31 -9.74
CA CYS A 19 -1.05 -1.42 -9.50
C CYS A 19 0.29 -2.17 -9.60
N SER A 20 1.26 -1.58 -10.31
CA SER A 20 2.59 -2.18 -10.52
C SER A 20 3.66 -1.83 -9.48
N ARG A 21 3.40 -0.86 -8.59
CA ARG A 21 4.42 -0.31 -7.66
C ARG A 21 4.00 -0.22 -6.21
N LEU A 22 2.72 0.00 -5.94
CA LEU A 22 2.12 -0.20 -4.62
C LEU A 22 1.37 -1.52 -4.70
N ARG A 23 1.61 -2.41 -3.74
CA ARG A 23 0.76 -3.60 -3.59
C ARG A 23 -0.57 -3.14 -2.99
N PRO A 24 -1.71 -3.26 -3.71
CA PRO A 24 -3.02 -2.87 -3.16
C PRO A 24 -3.39 -3.81 -2.01
N SER A 25 -3.16 -5.11 -2.20
CA SER A 25 -3.09 -6.08 -1.11
C SER A 25 -1.92 -5.71 -0.19
N TRP A 26 -2.15 -5.69 1.12
CA TRP A 26 -1.09 -5.42 2.10
C TRP A 26 -0.52 -3.98 2.03
N PHE A 27 -1.37 -2.99 1.71
CA PHE A 27 -1.02 -1.57 1.60
C PHE A 27 -0.07 -1.07 2.70
N MET A 28 -0.31 -1.46 3.96
CA MET A 28 0.51 -1.04 5.11
C MET A 28 1.97 -1.49 5.01
N GLN A 29 2.26 -2.61 4.32
CA GLN A 29 3.61 -3.14 4.16
C GLN A 29 4.50 -2.21 3.31
N ASN A 30 3.91 -1.40 2.42
CA ASN A 30 4.66 -0.38 1.66
C ASN A 30 5.42 0.59 2.59
N PHE A 31 4.93 0.77 3.82
CA PHE A 31 5.42 1.73 4.82
C PHE A 31 6.12 1.05 6.00
N THR A 32 6.52 -0.21 5.89
CA THR A 32 7.24 -0.92 6.96
C THR A 32 8.50 -1.62 6.45
N GLY A 33 9.40 -2.00 7.35
CA GLY A 33 10.59 -2.78 7.01
C GLY A 33 11.52 -2.03 6.06
N THR A 34 12.04 -2.72 5.04
CA THR A 34 13.03 -2.18 4.08
C THR A 34 12.41 -1.59 2.81
N HIS A 35 11.08 -1.54 2.73
CA HIS A 35 10.38 -1.04 1.54
C HIS A 35 10.72 0.44 1.28
N ALA A 36 10.67 0.85 0.00
CA ALA A 36 11.17 2.14 -0.44
C ALA A 36 10.52 3.33 0.30
N HIS A 37 9.22 3.28 0.62
CA HIS A 37 8.57 4.33 1.41
C HIS A 37 8.95 4.28 2.88
N ALA A 38 9.07 3.10 3.48
CA ALA A 38 9.53 2.97 4.86
C ALA A 38 10.93 3.61 5.04
N ARG A 39 11.82 3.35 4.07
CA ARG A 39 13.15 3.95 4.03
C ARG A 39 13.10 5.47 3.83
N SER A 40 12.34 5.97 2.85
CA SER A 40 12.26 7.42 2.62
C SER A 40 11.62 8.17 3.79
N ILE A 41 10.66 7.55 4.48
CA ILE A 41 10.07 8.13 5.68
C ILE A 41 11.10 8.20 6.80
N ARG A 42 11.90 7.15 6.99
CA ARG A 42 12.92 7.14 8.04
C ARG A 42 14.05 8.11 7.74
N ASP A 43 14.67 7.98 6.59
CA ASP A 43 15.93 8.65 6.30
C ASP A 43 15.73 10.13 5.94
N GLU A 44 14.57 10.47 5.35
CA GLU A 44 14.33 11.78 4.74
C GLU A 44 13.04 12.45 5.27
N GLY A 45 12.20 11.75 6.02
CA GLY A 45 10.93 12.29 6.52
C GLY A 45 9.87 12.53 5.44
N ILE A 46 10.01 11.91 4.25
CA ILE A 46 9.11 12.13 3.11
C ILE A 46 8.50 10.83 2.58
N ILE A 47 7.31 10.96 1.96
CA ILE A 47 6.73 9.92 1.11
C ILE A 47 6.95 10.33 -0.34
N ARG A 48 7.79 9.56 -1.06
CA ARG A 48 8.02 9.82 -2.49
C ARG A 48 6.73 9.62 -3.30
N PRO A 49 6.42 10.51 -4.27
CA PRO A 49 5.28 10.32 -5.16
C PRO A 49 5.38 9.01 -5.95
N VAL A 50 4.25 8.33 -6.13
CA VAL A 50 4.13 7.14 -7.00
C VAL A 50 2.99 7.35 -7.98
N VAL A 51 3.25 7.03 -9.24
CA VAL A 51 2.23 7.03 -10.30
C VAL A 51 1.66 5.62 -10.43
N HIS A 52 0.35 5.49 -10.27
CA HIS A 52 -0.35 4.25 -10.58
C HIS A 52 -0.33 4.02 -12.09
N ARG A 53 0.20 2.88 -12.51
CA ARG A 53 0.10 2.39 -13.89
C ARG A 53 -0.81 1.17 -13.89
N ARG A 54 -1.96 1.31 -14.54
CA ARG A 54 -2.90 0.22 -14.76
C ARG A 54 -2.27 -0.82 -15.67
N LEU A 55 -2.21 -2.06 -15.19
CA LEU A 55 -1.82 -3.22 -15.99
C LEU A 55 -3.05 -4.07 -16.33
N SER A 56 -3.03 -4.71 -17.49
CA SER A 56 -3.90 -5.84 -17.75
C SER A 56 -3.49 -7.03 -16.89
N TYR A 57 -4.40 -7.99 -16.71
CA TYR A 57 -4.10 -9.24 -15.99
C TYR A 57 -2.85 -9.95 -16.55
N ARG A 58 -2.77 -10.08 -17.87
CA ARG A 58 -1.63 -10.71 -18.55
C ARG A 58 -0.33 -9.96 -18.26
N GLN A 59 -0.35 -8.62 -18.37
CA GLN A 59 0.83 -7.79 -18.06
C GLN A 59 1.27 -7.93 -16.60
N MET A 60 0.32 -8.03 -15.66
CA MET A 60 0.63 -8.23 -14.24
C MET A 60 1.24 -9.60 -13.98
N ARG A 61 0.62 -10.67 -14.49
CA ARG A 61 1.13 -12.04 -14.39
C ARG A 61 2.53 -12.13 -14.99
N ASP A 62 2.71 -11.68 -16.24
CA ASP A 62 3.98 -11.77 -16.95
C ASP A 62 5.09 -10.99 -16.21
N ARG A 63 4.76 -9.86 -15.59
CA ARG A 63 5.69 -9.11 -14.72
C ARG A 63 6.04 -9.87 -13.44
N LEU A 64 5.07 -10.55 -12.82
CA LEU A 64 5.28 -11.31 -11.58
C LEU A 64 6.11 -12.58 -11.81
N THR A 65 6.03 -13.20 -12.99
CA THR A 65 6.84 -14.36 -13.35
C THR A 65 8.35 -14.09 -13.30
N ALA A 66 8.77 -12.83 -13.32
CA ALA A 66 10.17 -12.46 -13.12
C ALA A 66 10.66 -12.65 -11.67
N GLU A 67 9.74 -12.77 -10.70
CA GLU A 67 10.05 -12.82 -9.26
C GLU A 67 9.57 -14.12 -8.60
N VAL A 68 8.53 -14.74 -9.15
CA VAL A 68 7.86 -15.92 -8.56
C VAL A 68 7.47 -16.93 -9.65
N PRO A 69 7.26 -18.22 -9.30
CA PRO A 69 6.78 -19.23 -10.24
C PRO A 69 5.46 -18.84 -10.92
N VAL A 70 5.25 -19.34 -12.14
CA VAL A 70 4.15 -18.90 -13.03
C VAL A 70 2.76 -19.15 -12.44
N GLU A 71 2.57 -20.25 -11.73
CA GLU A 71 1.31 -20.59 -11.04
C GLU A 71 1.04 -19.59 -9.92
N PHE A 72 2.08 -19.22 -9.18
CA PHE A 72 1.98 -18.23 -8.10
C PHE A 72 1.75 -16.82 -8.65
N ALA A 73 2.40 -16.46 -9.77
CA ALA A 73 2.17 -15.23 -10.49
C ALA A 73 0.72 -15.11 -10.99
N ALA A 74 0.14 -16.20 -11.51
CA ALA A 74 -1.25 -16.24 -11.93
C ALA A 74 -2.20 -16.03 -10.73
N MET A 75 -1.98 -16.75 -9.62
CA MET A 75 -2.76 -16.59 -8.40
C MET A 75 -2.73 -15.15 -7.87
N LEU A 76 -1.56 -14.51 -7.82
CA LEU A 76 -1.42 -13.12 -7.39
C LEU A 76 -2.11 -12.14 -8.35
N ALA A 77 -2.01 -12.37 -9.67
CA ALA A 77 -2.71 -11.55 -10.65
C ALA A 77 -4.24 -11.67 -10.54
N ASP A 78 -4.75 -12.84 -10.15
CA ASP A 78 -6.19 -13.06 -9.91
C ASP A 78 -6.65 -12.38 -8.62
N LEU A 79 -5.84 -12.39 -7.55
CA LEU A 79 -6.10 -11.60 -6.34
C LEU A 79 -6.19 -10.10 -6.65
N ASP A 80 -5.23 -9.55 -7.39
CA ASP A 80 -5.24 -8.15 -7.81
C ASP A 80 -6.48 -7.80 -8.65
N ARG A 81 -6.93 -8.71 -9.53
CA ARG A 81 -8.18 -8.55 -10.30
C ARG A 81 -9.40 -8.52 -9.37
N ALA A 82 -9.48 -9.42 -8.39
CA ALA A 82 -10.58 -9.46 -7.43
C ALA A 82 -10.65 -8.18 -6.59
N ILE A 83 -9.50 -7.69 -6.11
CA ILE A 83 -9.39 -6.42 -5.36
C ILE A 83 -9.83 -5.25 -6.24
N ALA A 84 -9.39 -5.20 -7.51
CA ALA A 84 -9.84 -4.18 -8.45
C ALA A 84 -11.36 -4.23 -8.71
N GLY A 85 -11.99 -5.40 -8.52
CA GLY A 85 -13.44 -5.58 -8.55
C GLY A 85 -14.16 -5.27 -7.23
N GLY A 86 -13.47 -4.75 -6.21
CA GLY A 86 -14.07 -4.36 -4.94
C GLY A 86 -14.12 -5.49 -3.90
N ALA A 87 -13.45 -6.63 -4.12
CA ALA A 87 -13.47 -7.76 -3.18
C ALA A 87 -12.98 -7.40 -1.76
N GLU A 88 -12.24 -6.30 -1.59
CA GLU A 88 -11.73 -5.81 -0.30
C GLU A 88 -12.31 -4.44 0.10
N ASP A 89 -13.35 -3.95 -0.61
CA ASP A 89 -13.98 -2.67 -0.28
C ASP A 89 -14.97 -2.83 0.89
N ARG A 90 -14.43 -3.17 2.06
CA ARG A 90 -15.19 -3.36 3.29
C ARG A 90 -14.37 -2.94 4.50
N VAL A 91 -15.03 -2.28 5.46
CA VAL A 91 -14.44 -1.96 6.76
C VAL A 91 -15.15 -2.77 7.83
N THR A 92 -14.37 -3.35 8.74
CA THR A 92 -14.90 -4.09 9.89
C THR A 92 -14.20 -3.66 11.18
N ASP A 93 -14.87 -3.88 12.30
CA ASP A 93 -14.39 -3.72 13.68
C ASP A 93 -13.70 -4.98 14.23
N THR A 94 -13.47 -6.00 13.37
CA THR A 94 -12.96 -7.33 13.75
C THR A 94 -11.67 -7.28 14.56
N VAL A 95 -10.73 -6.39 14.23
CA VAL A 95 -9.48 -6.22 14.99
C VAL A 95 -9.77 -5.84 16.44
N HIS A 96 -10.69 -4.89 16.66
CA HIS A 96 -11.06 -4.47 18.01
C HIS A 96 -11.77 -5.58 18.76
N ARG A 97 -12.75 -6.25 18.14
CA ARG A 97 -13.48 -7.36 18.78
C ARG A 97 -12.57 -8.52 19.19
N LEU A 98 -11.62 -8.91 18.32
CA LEU A 98 -10.78 -10.08 18.57
C LEU A 98 -9.59 -9.80 19.49
N THR A 99 -9.06 -8.56 19.48
CA THR A 99 -7.82 -8.24 20.21
C THR A 99 -8.04 -7.32 21.41
N GLY A 100 -9.24 -6.76 21.57
CA GLY A 100 -9.56 -5.70 22.55
C GLY A 100 -8.90 -4.35 22.23
N ARG A 101 -8.11 -4.25 21.16
CA ARG A 101 -7.34 -3.05 20.79
C ARG A 101 -7.82 -2.52 19.44
N PRO A 102 -8.00 -1.19 19.28
CA PRO A 102 -8.42 -0.65 17.99
C PRO A 102 -7.34 -0.91 16.92
N PRO A 103 -7.73 -1.06 15.64
CA PRO A 103 -6.76 -1.14 14.55
C PRO A 103 -5.92 0.13 14.51
N ARG A 104 -4.63 -0.03 14.15
CA ARG A 104 -3.71 1.09 14.07
C ARG A 104 -4.09 2.01 12.90
N ALA A 105 -4.30 3.29 13.20
CA ALA A 105 -4.48 4.30 12.18
C ALA A 105 -3.21 4.47 11.32
N PHE A 106 -3.38 4.74 10.03
CA PHE A 106 -2.25 4.93 9.10
C PHE A 106 -1.30 6.06 9.56
N ARG A 107 -1.86 7.18 10.04
CA ARG A 107 -1.07 8.29 10.62
C ARG A 107 -0.14 7.81 11.75
N ALA A 108 -0.66 7.00 12.67
CA ALA A 108 0.13 6.48 13.79
C ALA A 108 1.26 5.55 13.33
N LEU A 109 1.08 4.83 12.21
CA LEU A 109 2.16 4.06 11.59
C LEU A 109 3.26 4.98 11.05
N LEU A 110 2.89 6.00 10.28
CA LEU A 110 3.85 6.94 9.70
C LEU A 110 4.68 7.65 10.78
N GLU A 111 4.02 8.14 11.83
CA GLU A 111 4.68 8.78 12.97
C GLU A 111 5.66 7.83 13.69
N ARG A 112 5.32 6.54 13.79
CA ARG A 112 6.23 5.53 14.35
C ARG A 112 7.46 5.34 13.48
N GLU A 113 7.29 5.21 12.18
CA GLU A 113 8.43 5.03 11.26
C GLU A 113 9.33 6.27 11.29
N MET A 114 8.78 7.49 11.27
CA MET A 114 9.56 8.73 11.40
C MET A 114 10.36 8.81 12.72
N ARG A 115 9.84 8.25 13.81
CA ARG A 115 10.55 8.20 15.10
C ARG A 115 11.65 7.14 15.14
N SER A 116 11.57 6.12 14.29
CA SER A 116 12.55 5.02 14.25
C SER A 116 13.86 5.40 13.56
N SER A 117 14.01 6.66 13.16
CA SER A 117 15.20 7.27 12.56
C SER A 117 16.17 7.88 13.57
N ARG A 118 15.99 7.59 14.86
CA ARG A 118 16.90 8.03 15.93
C ARG A 118 17.66 6.86 16.51
#